data_AF-A0A2E8SZ14-F1
#
_entry.id   AF-A0A2E8SZ14-F1
#
_cell.length_a   1.000
_cell.length_b   1.000
_cell.length_c   1.000
_cell.angle_alpha   90.00
_cell.angle_beta   90.00
_cell.angle_gamma   90.00
#
_symmetry.space_group_name_H-M   'P 1'
#
loop_
_entity.id
_entity.type
_entity.pdbx_description
1 polymer ?
#
loop_
_entity_poly.entity_id
_entity_poly.type
_entity_poly.pdbx_seq_one_letter_code
_entity_poly.pdbx_strand_id
1 'polypeptide(L)'
;RQIRAVSGLLSTAGVLPELADWMERLGPFGSGNPEPRFALPDCRISYAKPVGKDGAHISCRLDDGSGGTLNAIAFQAGGTPLGEALVAGRDAAPLHILGRIRRDHFRGGRAMQVEIEDAAPRTG
;
A
#
# COMPACT_ATOMS: atom_id res chain seq x y z
N ARG A 1 -16.69 -1.19 12.52
CA ARG A 1 -15.77 -0.66 11.48
C ARG A 1 -14.77 0.24 12.16
N GLN A 2 -13.47 -0.09 12.15
CA GLN A 2 -12.44 0.73 12.79
C GLN A 2 -12.20 1.98 11.93
N ILE A 3 -12.27 3.17 12.52
CA ILE A 3 -11.96 4.43 11.83
C ILE A 3 -10.43 4.60 11.83
N ARG A 4 -9.84 4.81 10.65
CA ARG A 4 -8.40 5.07 10.48
C ARG A 4 -8.21 6.51 10.02
N ALA A 5 -7.36 7.27 10.71
CA ALA A 5 -7.00 8.61 10.27
C ALA A 5 -6.08 8.53 9.05
N VAL A 6 -6.33 9.39 8.06
CA VAL A 6 -5.49 9.54 6.86
C VAL A 6 -4.66 10.82 7.04
N SER A 7 -3.34 10.68 6.94
CA SER A 7 -2.38 11.77 7.06
C SER A 7 -2.24 12.58 5.77
N GLY A 8 -2.54 11.98 4.62
CA GLY A 8 -2.53 12.66 3.33
C GLY A 8 -2.85 11.75 2.15
N LEU A 9 -2.96 12.36 0.97
CA LEU A 9 -3.07 11.66 -0.31
C LEU A 9 -1.70 11.59 -0.98
N LEU A 10 -1.39 10.47 -1.61
CA LEU A 10 -0.19 10.29 -2.42
C LEU A 10 -0.53 9.61 -3.74
N SER A 11 0.15 10.01 -4.81
CA SER A 11 0.20 9.21 -6.02
C SER A 11 1.30 8.16 -5.92
N THR A 12 1.25 7.11 -6.76
CA THR A 12 2.32 6.10 -6.81
C THR A 12 3.66 6.73 -7.18
N ALA A 13 3.69 7.73 -8.08
CA ALA A 13 4.90 8.48 -8.44
C ALA A 13 5.39 9.39 -7.30
N GLY A 14 4.51 9.83 -6.41
CA GLY A 14 4.84 10.65 -5.24
C GLY A 14 5.46 9.87 -4.09
N VAL A 15 5.46 8.53 -4.15
CA VAL A 15 6.11 7.67 -3.15
C VAL A 15 7.60 7.61 -3.40
N LEU A 16 8.28 8.68 -3.01
CA LEU A 16 9.72 8.87 -3.20
C LEU A 16 10.51 8.43 -1.96
N PRO A 17 11.79 8.02 -2.12
CA PRO A 17 12.62 7.61 -1.00
C PRO A 17 12.84 8.71 0.04
N GLU A 18 12.89 9.97 -0.38
CA GLU A 18 12.98 11.14 0.49
C GLU A 18 11.79 11.20 1.46
N LEU A 19 10.60 10.71 1.05
CA LEU A 19 9.45 10.62 1.94
C LEU A 19 9.72 9.65 3.10
N ALA A 20 10.45 8.56 2.86
CA ALA A 20 10.87 7.63 3.91
C ALA A 20 11.79 8.33 4.93
N ASP A 21 12.75 9.09 4.44
CA ASP A 21 13.67 9.86 5.28
C ASP A 21 12.92 10.87 6.15
N TRP A 22 11.93 11.56 5.58
CA TRP A 22 11.07 12.45 6.35
C TRP A 22 10.23 11.71 7.39
N MET A 23 9.65 10.56 7.05
CA MET A 23 8.88 9.76 8.01
C MET A 23 9.74 9.24 9.17
N GLU A 24 10.96 8.78 8.91
CA GLU A 24 11.89 8.35 9.96
C GLU A 24 12.18 9.48 10.96
N ARG A 25 12.28 10.73 10.47
CA ARG A 25 12.48 11.92 11.31
C ARG A 25 11.24 12.33 12.12
N LEU A 26 10.04 11.88 11.74
CA LEU A 26 8.79 12.13 12.47
C LEU A 26 8.58 11.18 13.66
N GLY A 27 9.44 10.16 13.80
CA GLY A 27 9.40 9.23 14.93
C GLY A 27 9.87 9.85 16.25
N PRO A 28 9.70 9.14 17.37
CA PRO A 28 9.14 7.79 17.48
C PRO A 28 7.60 7.78 17.36
N PHE A 29 7.06 6.71 16.79
CA PHE A 29 5.61 6.50 16.68
C PHE A 29 5.07 5.71 17.86
N GLY A 30 3.84 6.03 18.28
CA GLY A 30 3.19 5.42 19.44
C GLY A 30 1.79 5.97 19.67
N SER A 31 1.23 5.74 20.86
CA SER A 31 -0.12 6.18 21.22
C SER A 31 -0.32 7.71 21.14
N GLY A 32 0.73 8.49 21.41
CA GLY A 32 0.71 9.96 21.31
C GLY A 32 1.17 10.52 19.96
N ASN A 33 1.71 9.67 19.07
CA ASN A 33 2.19 10.06 17.74
C ASN A 33 1.92 8.89 16.78
N PRO A 34 0.68 8.70 16.31
CA PRO A 34 0.35 7.57 15.46
C PRO A 34 1.12 7.65 14.16
N GLU A 35 1.64 6.51 13.71
CA GLU A 35 2.36 6.44 12.45
C GLU A 35 1.48 6.92 11.27
N PRO A 36 2.03 7.78 10.38
CA PRO A 36 1.28 8.32 9.26
C PRO A 36 0.73 7.25 8.33
N ARG A 37 -0.49 7.47 7.86
CA ARG A 37 -1.16 6.62 6.85
C ARG A 37 -1.50 7.46 5.65
N PHE A 38 -1.30 6.90 4.48
CA PHE A 38 -1.58 7.58 3.23
C PHE A 38 -2.63 6.84 2.44
N ALA A 39 -3.52 7.59 1.82
CA ALA A 39 -4.44 7.06 0.84
C ALA A 39 -3.88 7.30 -0.57
N LEU A 40 -3.82 6.24 -1.36
CA LEU A 40 -3.46 6.27 -2.77
C LEU A 40 -4.74 6.01 -3.56
N PRO A 41 -5.33 7.05 -4.17
CA PRO A 41 -6.58 6.89 -4.91
C PRO A 41 -6.36 6.17 -6.25
N ASP A 42 -7.43 5.57 -6.78
CA ASP A 42 -7.53 5.10 -8.18
C ASP A 42 -6.40 4.16 -8.65
N CYS A 43 -5.88 3.34 -7.74
CA CYS A 43 -4.83 2.38 -8.04
C CYS A 43 -5.39 1.15 -8.78
N ARG A 44 -4.89 0.92 -10.00
CA ARG A 44 -4.99 -0.36 -10.70
C ARG A 44 -3.96 -1.34 -10.17
N ILE A 45 -4.36 -2.60 -10.06
CA ILE A 45 -3.45 -3.67 -9.65
C ILE A 45 -2.93 -4.37 -10.91
N SER A 46 -1.71 -4.04 -11.29
CA SER A 46 -1.07 -4.59 -12.50
C SER A 46 -0.54 -6.01 -12.30
N TYR A 47 -0.36 -6.43 -11.05
CA TYR A 47 0.11 -7.76 -10.66
C TYR A 47 -0.24 -7.99 -9.18
N ALA A 48 -0.69 -9.19 -8.83
CA ALA A 48 -0.86 -9.62 -7.44
C ALA A 48 -0.63 -11.13 -7.33
N LYS A 49 0.01 -11.56 -6.23
CA LYS A 49 0.13 -12.99 -5.89
C LYS A 49 0.18 -13.20 -4.37
N PRO A 50 -0.31 -14.36 -3.89
CA PRO A 50 0.01 -14.84 -2.56
C PRO A 50 1.52 -15.11 -2.41
N VAL A 51 2.07 -14.76 -1.24
CA VAL A 51 3.46 -15.01 -0.83
C VAL A 51 3.53 -15.34 0.67
N GLY A 52 4.68 -15.82 1.12
CA GLY A 52 4.88 -16.26 2.50
C GLY A 52 4.34 -17.67 2.75
N LYS A 53 4.46 -18.14 4.00
CA LYS A 53 3.96 -19.46 4.41
C LYS A 53 2.45 -19.54 4.13
N ASP A 54 2.02 -20.59 3.44
CA ASP A 54 0.63 -20.88 3.09
C ASP A 54 -0.08 -19.73 2.34
N GLY A 55 0.66 -18.83 1.68
CA GLY A 55 0.10 -17.69 0.97
C GLY A 55 -0.48 -16.59 1.88
N ALA A 56 0.00 -16.49 3.11
CA ALA A 56 -0.53 -15.57 4.12
C ALA A 56 -0.45 -14.08 3.75
N HIS A 57 0.35 -13.67 2.77
CA HIS A 57 0.51 -12.27 2.37
C HIS A 57 0.21 -12.09 0.89
N ILE A 58 -0.26 -10.92 0.48
CA ILE A 58 -0.41 -10.59 -0.94
C ILE A 58 0.66 -9.57 -1.33
N SER A 59 1.55 -9.96 -2.24
CA SER A 59 2.46 -9.02 -2.90
C SER A 59 1.82 -8.55 -4.21
N CYS A 60 1.76 -7.23 -4.41
CA CYS A 60 1.14 -6.65 -5.59
C CYS A 60 1.89 -5.42 -6.11
N ARG A 61 1.48 -4.95 -7.28
CA ARG A 61 2.03 -3.75 -7.92
C ARG A 61 0.91 -2.82 -8.34
N LEU A 62 0.93 -1.62 -7.78
CA LEU A 62 -0.05 -0.56 -7.96
C LEU A 62 0.38 0.39 -9.08
N ASP A 63 -0.60 0.88 -9.83
CA ASP A 63 -0.44 1.90 -10.86
C ASP A 63 -1.68 2.81 -10.85
N ASP A 64 -1.50 4.10 -10.57
CA ASP A 64 -2.57 5.10 -10.57
C ASP A 64 -2.53 6.00 -11.84
N GLY A 65 -1.65 5.70 -12.80
CA GLY A 65 -1.46 6.49 -14.01
C GLY A 65 -0.59 7.74 -13.86
N SER A 66 -0.06 8.04 -12.66
CA SER A 66 0.75 9.26 -12.40
C SER A 66 2.19 9.20 -12.92
N GLY A 67 2.62 8.09 -13.54
CA GLY A 67 3.95 7.97 -14.15
C GLY A 67 4.90 6.99 -13.46
N GLY A 68 4.38 6.04 -12.67
CA GLY A 68 5.19 4.96 -12.10
C GLY A 68 4.36 3.88 -11.43
N THR A 69 4.94 2.69 -11.29
CA THR A 69 4.33 1.61 -10.52
C THR A 69 4.94 1.52 -9.12
N LEU A 70 4.11 1.30 -8.11
CA LEU A 70 4.55 1.13 -6.73
C LEU A 70 4.41 -0.33 -6.30
N ASN A 71 5.44 -0.88 -5.63
CA ASN A 71 5.32 -2.18 -5.01
C ASN A 71 4.45 -2.09 -3.76
N ALA A 72 3.71 -3.15 -3.47
CA ALA A 72 2.85 -3.19 -2.32
C ALA A 72 2.80 -4.57 -1.69
N ILE A 73 2.56 -4.61 -0.39
CA ILE A 73 2.36 -5.84 0.37
C ILE A 73 1.20 -5.67 1.35
N ALA A 74 0.29 -6.64 1.36
CA ALA A 74 -0.74 -6.77 2.38
C ALA A 74 -0.38 -7.98 3.27
N PHE A 75 0.00 -7.72 4.52
CA PHE A 75 0.34 -8.77 5.47
C PHE A 75 -0.94 -9.41 6.04
N GLN A 76 -0.87 -10.72 6.29
CA GLN A 76 -1.99 -11.54 6.80
C GLN A 76 -3.30 -11.36 6.00
N ALA A 77 -3.19 -11.14 4.70
CA ALA A 77 -4.32 -10.89 3.81
C ALA A 77 -4.72 -12.12 2.97
N GLY A 78 -3.94 -13.20 2.98
CA GLY A 78 -4.30 -14.43 2.26
C GLY A 78 -5.66 -14.97 2.68
N GLY A 79 -6.56 -15.22 1.72
CA GLY A 79 -7.92 -15.73 1.97
C GLY A 79 -8.84 -14.74 2.71
N THR A 80 -8.43 -13.48 2.85
CA THR A 80 -9.29 -12.41 3.40
C THR A 80 -9.98 -11.64 2.27
N PRO A 81 -11.07 -10.90 2.54
CA PRO A 81 -11.70 -10.05 1.54
C PRO A 81 -10.75 -9.02 0.92
N LEU A 82 -9.82 -8.47 1.71
CA LEU A 82 -8.76 -7.60 1.21
C LEU A 82 -7.87 -8.34 0.21
N GLY A 83 -7.39 -9.54 0.57
CA GLY A 83 -6.54 -10.33 -0.30
C GLY A 83 -7.22 -10.75 -1.59
N GLU A 84 -8.49 -11.15 -1.51
CA GLU A 84 -9.32 -11.49 -2.69
C GLU A 84 -9.48 -10.29 -3.62
N ALA A 85 -9.79 -9.11 -3.06
CA ALA A 85 -9.89 -7.87 -3.83
C ALA A 85 -8.56 -7.51 -4.51
N LEU A 86 -7.43 -7.71 -3.83
CA LEU A 86 -6.12 -7.46 -4.40
C LEU A 86 -5.75 -8.47 -5.50
N VAL A 87 -6.05 -9.75 -5.30
CA VAL A 87 -5.75 -10.83 -6.26
C VAL A 87 -6.64 -10.76 -7.50
N ALA A 88 -7.87 -10.26 -7.40
CA ALA A 88 -8.72 -9.97 -8.56
C ALA A 88 -8.04 -9.04 -9.57
N GLY A 89 -7.06 -8.24 -9.13
CA GLY A 89 -5.99 -7.75 -9.99
C GLY A 89 -6.47 -6.83 -11.13
N ARG A 90 -5.98 -7.10 -12.34
CA ARG A 90 -6.23 -6.30 -13.56
C ARG A 90 -7.68 -6.34 -14.03
N ASP A 91 -8.39 -7.39 -13.68
CA ASP A 91 -9.77 -7.64 -14.12
C ASP A 91 -10.79 -6.91 -13.24
N ALA A 92 -10.34 -6.32 -12.12
CA ALA A 92 -11.14 -5.53 -11.21
C ALA A 92 -11.09 -4.03 -11.50
N ALA A 93 -12.09 -3.31 -11.00
CA ALA A 93 -12.08 -1.85 -10.99
C ALA A 93 -10.91 -1.32 -10.13
N PRO A 94 -10.41 -0.09 -10.41
CA PRO A 94 -9.41 0.54 -9.57
C PRO A 94 -9.86 0.64 -8.10
N LEU A 95 -8.89 0.59 -7.19
CA LEU A 95 -9.10 0.67 -5.75
C LEU A 95 -8.48 1.94 -5.16
N HIS A 96 -9.13 2.51 -4.16
CA HIS A 96 -8.47 3.39 -3.20
C HIS A 96 -7.72 2.52 -2.19
N ILE A 97 -6.41 2.73 -2.07
CA ILE A 97 -5.54 1.98 -1.18
C ILE A 97 -5.24 2.83 0.05
N LEU A 98 -5.34 2.24 1.24
CA LEU A 98 -4.87 2.84 2.48
C LEU A 98 -3.69 2.04 3.01
N GLY A 99 -2.60 2.71 3.35
CA GLY A 99 -1.44 2.02 3.89
C GLY A 99 -0.36 2.92 4.44
N ARG A 100 0.75 2.29 4.81
CA ARG A 100 1.97 2.95 5.29
C ARG A 100 3.02 2.90 4.21
N ILE A 101 3.75 3.99 4.02
CA ILE A 101 4.88 4.02 3.10
C ILE A 101 6.11 3.46 3.81
N ARG A 102 6.86 2.59 3.13
CA ARG A 102 8.07 1.95 3.65
C ARG A 102 9.15 1.86 2.59
N ARG A 103 10.40 1.73 3.02
CA ARG A 103 11.49 1.24 2.16
C ARG A 103 11.23 -0.24 1.83
N ASP A 104 11.42 -0.60 0.57
CA ASP A 104 11.34 -1.99 0.11
C ASP A 104 12.70 -2.67 0.38
N HIS A 105 12.78 -3.34 1.53
CA HIS A 105 13.98 -4.05 1.95
C HIS A 105 14.23 -5.33 1.14
N PHE A 106 13.25 -5.83 0.38
CA PHE A 106 13.36 -7.08 -0.38
C PHE A 106 14.02 -6.88 -1.73
N ARG A 107 13.81 -5.72 -2.37
CA ARG A 107 14.42 -5.38 -3.66
C ARG A 107 15.72 -4.58 -3.54
N GLY A 108 15.97 -4.04 -2.35
CA GLY A 108 17.18 -3.29 -2.04
C GLY A 108 17.22 -1.90 -2.69
N GLY A 109 18.32 -1.19 -2.43
CA GLY A 109 18.55 0.15 -2.95
C GLY A 109 17.57 1.19 -2.40
N ARG A 110 17.04 2.02 -3.29
CA ARG A 110 16.10 3.10 -2.99
C ARG A 110 14.64 2.71 -3.30
N ALA A 111 14.33 1.42 -3.40
CA ALA A 111 12.98 0.98 -3.69
C ALA A 111 12.03 1.32 -2.54
N MET A 112 10.81 1.73 -2.89
CA MET A 112 9.73 2.05 -1.96
C MET A 112 8.57 1.08 -2.14
N GLN A 113 7.80 0.88 -1.07
CA GLN A 113 6.58 0.10 -1.09
C GLN A 113 5.50 0.72 -0.20
N VAL A 114 4.26 0.32 -0.43
CA VAL A 114 3.16 0.53 0.53
C VAL A 114 2.81 -0.78 1.23
N GLU A 115 2.74 -0.73 2.56
CA GLU A 115 2.12 -1.78 3.37
C GLU A 115 0.62 -1.49 3.45
N ILE A 116 -0.16 -2.28 2.71
CA ILE A 116 -1.60 -2.11 2.58
C ILE A 116 -2.28 -2.57 3.87
N GLU A 117 -3.12 -1.69 4.42
CA GLU A 117 -3.94 -1.98 5.59
C GLU A 117 -5.42 -2.11 5.24
N ASP A 118 -5.88 -1.42 4.20
CA ASP A 118 -7.27 -1.45 3.74
C ASP A 118 -7.35 -1.06 2.26
N ALA A 119 -8.42 -1.46 1.59
CA ALA A 119 -8.72 -1.08 0.22
C ALA A 119 -10.23 -0.93 0.01
N ALA A 120 -10.62 0.05 -0.80
CA ALA A 120 -12.01 0.29 -1.14
C ALA A 120 -12.17 0.40 -2.67
N PRO A 121 -13.26 -0.10 -3.25
CA PRO A 121 -13.58 0.15 -4.66
C PRO A 121 -13.64 1.65 -4.94
N ARG A 122 -13.16 2.05 -6.13
CA ARG A 122 -13.44 3.39 -6.66
C ARG A 122 -14.95 3.53 -6.84
N THR A 123 -15.59 4.15 -5.86
CA THR A 123 -17.02 4.46 -5.95
C THR A 123 -17.14 5.77 -6.72
N GLY A 124 -17.96 5.79 -7.77
CA GLY A 124 -18.23 6.98 -8.56
C GLY A 124 -19.01 8.04 -7.80
#